data_AF-F8FEL8-F1
#
_entry.id   AF-F8FEL8-F1
#
_cell.length_a   1.000
_cell.length_b   1.000
_cell.length_c   1.000
_cell.angle_alpha   90.00
_cell.angle_beta   90.00
_cell.angle_gamma   90.00
#
_symmetry.space_group_name_H-M   'P 1'
#
loop_
_entity.id
_entity.type
_entity.pdbx_description
1 polymer ?
#
loop_
_entity_poly.entity_id
_entity_poly.type
_entity_poly.pdbx_seq_one_letter_code
_entity_poly.pdbx_strand_id
1 'polypeptide(L)'
;MSGEEKVRMTVDIYGTQYKLVSRSTPSYIKKVVEVVNDQMHRIASGSPRLDLPKIAVLAAVNMADEWTRMSQELEGAADKMRQLEMAQRELTVLRDKHAAAQQELVQSQDRLAELTAEHENLQLEKELAAEETAELRTELSGLQERRAALEAELAEGRERLTGQLELTGDLERQLSNALEKLRETQSLHAQDAAEAERLGKRVQELEEEVSGLELRGVELAEERDALHNRIAGLEARLAERDEAEQAVREQLAAQEARAAGLEESLRAGELEREELTGRLAAREAQYAELSEQLDSMQEQLTAQQQEVELQVALYNELLEQSGAREGELQRQLQEERERLQREASEAAAVLRGEIDAALQQAAAAQSQLAERELELQLELEALEEARREQAEAAAARLAEREAELEAELEGLTGAAGRARVGAAA
;
A
#
# COMPACT_ATOMS: atom_id res chain seq x y z
N MET A 1 -85.35 38.52 -1.41
CA MET A 1 -85.63 38.91 -2.82
C MET A 1 -84.80 40.14 -3.14
N SER A 2 -83.56 39.98 -3.61
CA SER A 2 -82.77 41.13 -4.08
C SER A 2 -83.19 41.46 -5.50
N GLY A 3 -83.98 42.52 -5.65
CA GLY A 3 -84.25 43.12 -6.95
C GLY A 3 -82.96 43.77 -7.44
N GLU A 4 -82.27 43.14 -8.39
CA GLU A 4 -81.18 43.80 -9.13
C GLU A 4 -81.66 45.16 -9.64
N GLU A 5 -80.94 46.23 -9.32
CA GLU A 5 -81.28 47.60 -9.70
C GLU A 5 -81.23 47.75 -11.23
N LYS A 6 -82.40 47.57 -11.84
CA LYS A 6 -82.60 47.77 -13.29
C LYS A 6 -82.75 49.26 -13.56
N VAL A 7 -81.78 49.84 -14.25
CA VAL A 7 -81.84 51.23 -14.69
C VAL A 7 -82.75 51.32 -15.93
N ARG A 8 -83.77 52.19 -15.86
CA ARG A 8 -84.64 52.52 -17.00
C ARG A 8 -84.24 53.86 -17.57
N MET A 9 -84.02 53.93 -18.88
CA MET A 9 -83.66 55.17 -19.56
C MET A 9 -84.33 55.28 -20.93
N THR A 10 -84.59 56.50 -21.37
CA THR A 10 -85.05 56.76 -22.74
C THR A 10 -83.86 57.22 -23.57
N VAL A 11 -83.63 56.56 -24.68
CA VAL A 11 -82.51 56.84 -25.61
C VAL A 11 -83.05 57.02 -27.02
N ASP A 12 -82.33 57.78 -27.84
CA ASP A 12 -82.67 58.00 -29.24
C ASP A 12 -81.71 57.19 -30.13
N ILE A 13 -82.25 56.35 -31.01
CA ILE A 13 -81.49 55.58 -31.98
C ILE A 13 -82.10 55.86 -33.34
N TYR A 14 -81.30 56.46 -34.24
CA TYR A 14 -81.67 56.77 -35.62
C TYR A 14 -83.00 57.57 -35.71
N GLY A 15 -83.20 58.54 -34.81
CA GLY A 15 -84.37 59.41 -34.77
C GLY A 15 -85.63 58.78 -34.14
N THR A 16 -85.52 57.59 -33.57
CA THR A 16 -86.61 56.91 -32.85
C THR A 16 -86.26 56.76 -31.37
N GLN A 17 -87.16 57.21 -30.49
CA GLN A 17 -86.97 57.07 -29.04
C GLN A 17 -87.36 55.67 -28.55
N TYR A 18 -86.44 55.02 -27.84
CA TYR A 18 -86.63 53.72 -27.20
C TYR A 18 -86.47 53.83 -25.69
N LYS A 19 -87.32 53.11 -24.93
CA LYS A 19 -87.17 52.96 -23.48
C LYS A 19 -86.42 51.66 -23.20
N LEU A 20 -85.15 51.76 -22.80
CA LEU A 20 -84.29 50.62 -22.48
C LEU A 20 -84.25 50.35 -20.99
N VAL A 21 -84.15 49.07 -20.65
CA VAL A 21 -83.93 48.58 -19.28
C VAL A 21 -82.67 47.74 -19.27
N SER A 22 -81.66 48.14 -18.51
CA SER A 22 -80.40 47.42 -18.43
C SER A 22 -79.86 47.39 -17.00
N ARG A 23 -79.01 46.39 -16.74
CA ARG A 23 -78.30 46.19 -15.47
C ARG A 23 -76.93 46.88 -15.46
N SER A 24 -76.51 47.43 -16.60
CA SER A 24 -75.24 48.13 -16.75
C SER A 24 -75.35 49.61 -16.35
N THR A 25 -74.21 50.26 -16.16
CA THR A 25 -74.18 51.67 -15.77
C THR A 25 -74.76 52.59 -16.85
N PRO A 26 -75.41 53.71 -16.49
CA PRO A 26 -76.02 54.59 -17.47
C PRO A 26 -75.05 55.12 -18.53
N SER A 27 -73.80 55.39 -18.14
CA SER A 27 -72.75 55.85 -19.05
C SER A 27 -72.35 54.79 -20.09
N TYR A 28 -72.32 53.52 -19.69
CA TYR A 28 -71.99 52.42 -20.60
C TYR A 28 -73.08 52.24 -21.65
N ILE A 29 -74.34 52.27 -21.23
CA ILE A 29 -75.48 52.10 -22.15
C ILE A 29 -75.54 53.25 -23.17
N LYS A 30 -75.30 54.50 -22.75
CA LYS A 30 -75.20 55.65 -23.68
C LYS A 30 -74.13 55.42 -24.75
N LYS A 31 -72.95 54.93 -24.35
CA LYS A 31 -71.87 54.63 -25.29
C LYS A 31 -72.23 53.49 -26.26
N VAL A 32 -72.91 52.44 -25.79
CA VAL A 32 -73.40 51.35 -26.65
C VAL A 32 -74.44 51.87 -27.64
N VAL A 33 -75.35 52.73 -27.19
CA VAL A 33 -76.37 53.37 -28.02
C VAL A 33 -75.74 54.25 -29.09
N GLU A 34 -74.73 55.05 -28.75
CA GLU A 34 -73.95 55.84 -29.73
C GLU A 34 -73.32 54.93 -30.79
N VAL A 35 -72.68 53.83 -30.39
CA VAL A 35 -72.07 52.87 -31.33
C VAL A 35 -73.11 52.26 -32.28
N VAL A 36 -74.28 51.84 -31.77
CA VAL A 36 -75.37 51.31 -32.61
C VAL A 36 -75.88 52.38 -33.56
N ASN A 37 -76.09 53.60 -33.05
CA ASN A 37 -76.58 54.72 -33.84
C ASN A 37 -75.61 55.08 -34.97
N ASP A 38 -74.32 55.16 -34.69
CA ASP A 38 -73.27 55.45 -35.68
C ASP A 38 -73.19 54.34 -36.74
N GLN A 39 -73.33 53.08 -36.36
CA GLN A 39 -73.32 51.96 -37.31
C GLN A 39 -74.54 51.97 -38.23
N MET A 40 -75.73 52.31 -37.70
CA MET A 40 -76.93 52.49 -38.52
C MET A 40 -76.78 53.66 -39.50
N HIS A 41 -76.22 54.80 -39.08
CA HIS A 41 -75.93 55.94 -39.95
C HIS A 41 -74.89 55.59 -41.04
N ARG A 42 -73.85 54.83 -40.69
CA ARG A 42 -72.82 54.38 -41.63
C ARG A 42 -73.42 53.50 -42.73
N ILE A 43 -74.26 52.52 -42.38
CA ILE A 43 -74.91 51.64 -43.36
C ILE A 43 -75.91 52.41 -44.22
N ALA A 44 -76.70 53.31 -43.62
CA ALA A 44 -77.64 54.15 -44.36
C ALA A 44 -76.94 55.05 -45.38
N SER A 45 -75.77 55.59 -45.04
CA SER A 45 -74.99 56.44 -45.95
C SER A 45 -74.44 55.68 -47.17
N GLY A 46 -74.09 54.40 -47.01
CA GLY A 46 -73.58 53.56 -48.10
C GLY A 46 -74.65 52.87 -48.94
N SER A 47 -75.90 52.80 -48.47
CA SER A 47 -77.00 52.16 -49.20
C SER A 47 -78.35 52.84 -48.96
N PRO A 48 -78.65 53.95 -49.69
CA PRO A 48 -79.78 54.83 -49.42
C PRO A 48 -81.18 54.25 -49.69
N ARG A 49 -81.27 53.04 -50.27
CA ARG A 49 -82.53 52.40 -50.69
C ARG A 49 -83.06 51.37 -49.69
N LEU A 50 -82.38 51.14 -48.57
CA LEU A 50 -82.83 50.19 -47.56
C LEU A 50 -83.81 50.84 -46.56
N ASP A 51 -84.78 50.05 -46.14
CA ASP A 51 -85.74 50.36 -45.09
C ASP A 51 -85.11 50.23 -43.68
N LEU A 52 -85.62 51.01 -42.73
CA LEU A 52 -85.12 51.12 -41.36
C LEU A 52 -84.91 49.76 -40.67
N PRO A 53 -85.82 48.77 -40.77
CA PRO A 53 -85.61 47.44 -40.18
C PRO A 53 -84.39 46.71 -40.77
N LYS A 54 -84.17 46.80 -42.08
CA LYS A 54 -83.01 46.15 -42.72
C LYS A 54 -81.70 46.85 -42.40
N ILE A 55 -81.71 48.19 -42.25
CA ILE A 55 -80.54 48.95 -41.76
C ILE A 55 -80.19 48.49 -40.33
N ALA A 56 -81.17 48.34 -39.45
CA ALA A 56 -80.96 47.87 -38.08
C ALA A 56 -80.41 46.44 -38.03
N VAL A 57 -80.94 45.52 -38.86
CA VAL A 57 -80.46 44.14 -38.95
C VAL A 57 -79.03 44.08 -39.49
N LEU A 58 -78.70 44.83 -40.55
CA LEU A 58 -77.32 44.89 -41.06
C LEU A 58 -76.36 45.52 -40.07
N ALA A 59 -76.79 46.53 -39.30
CA ALA A 59 -75.99 47.10 -38.22
C ALA A 59 -75.70 46.07 -37.14
N ALA A 60 -76.71 45.30 -36.72
CA ALA A 60 -76.55 44.22 -35.75
C ALA A 60 -75.63 43.11 -36.26
N VAL A 61 -75.77 42.67 -37.52
CA VAL A 61 -74.91 41.64 -38.13
C VAL A 61 -73.47 42.13 -38.23
N ASN A 62 -73.24 43.37 -38.66
CA ASN A 62 -71.90 43.94 -38.77
C ASN A 62 -71.23 44.08 -37.39
N MET A 63 -71.97 44.56 -36.38
CA MET A 63 -71.47 44.60 -35.00
C MET A 63 -71.18 43.21 -34.43
N ALA A 64 -72.00 42.20 -34.77
CA ALA A 64 -71.75 40.83 -34.38
C ALA A 64 -70.48 40.27 -35.05
N ASP A 65 -70.27 40.54 -36.34
CA ASP A 65 -69.04 40.16 -37.07
C ASP A 65 -67.79 40.83 -36.47
N GLU A 66 -67.84 42.15 -36.21
CA GLU A 66 -66.77 42.90 -35.57
C GLU A 66 -66.43 42.32 -34.18
N TRP A 67 -67.45 42.02 -33.37
CA TRP A 67 -67.26 41.40 -32.06
C TRP A 67 -66.67 39.99 -32.17
N THR A 68 -67.16 39.16 -33.09
CA THR A 68 -66.63 37.82 -33.32
C THR A 68 -65.17 37.88 -33.77
N ARG A 69 -64.80 38.79 -34.66
CA ARG A 69 -63.40 38.98 -35.10
C ARG A 69 -62.50 39.45 -33.95
N MET A 70 -62.93 40.44 -33.16
CA MET A 70 -62.16 40.91 -32.00
C MET A 70 -62.01 39.81 -30.94
N SER A 71 -63.05 39.00 -30.73
CA SER A 71 -63.01 37.85 -29.81
C SER A 71 -61.99 36.82 -30.26
N GLN A 72 -61.95 36.49 -31.55
CA GLN A 72 -60.95 35.58 -32.13
C GLN A 72 -59.53 36.15 -32.04
N GLU A 73 -59.34 37.45 -32.26
CA GLU A 73 -58.03 38.10 -32.12
C GLU A 73 -57.53 38.11 -30.66
N LEU A 74 -58.43 38.36 -29.70
CA LEU A 74 -58.13 38.29 -28.27
C LEU A 74 -57.77 36.87 -27.84
N GLU A 75 -58.50 35.87 -28.33
CA GLU A 75 -58.22 34.46 -28.07
C GLU A 75 -56.85 34.05 -28.66
N GLY A 76 -56.57 34.42 -29.91
CA GLY A 76 -55.27 34.19 -30.52
C GLY A 76 -54.11 34.93 -29.84
N ALA A 77 -54.35 36.14 -29.30
CA ALA A 77 -53.36 36.87 -28.51
C ALA A 77 -53.12 36.19 -27.15
N ALA A 78 -54.17 35.70 -26.49
CA ALA A 78 -54.08 34.96 -25.23
C ALA A 78 -53.29 33.65 -25.43
N ASP A 79 -53.50 32.92 -26.53
CA ASP A 79 -52.75 31.71 -26.83
C ASP A 79 -51.27 31.98 -27.09
N LYS A 80 -50.94 33.04 -27.82
CA LYS A 80 -49.53 33.48 -27.99
C LYS A 80 -48.89 33.86 -26.66
N MET A 81 -49.65 34.52 -25.78
CA MET A 81 -49.14 34.90 -24.45
C MET A 81 -48.87 33.66 -23.60
N ARG A 82 -49.77 32.66 -23.64
CA ARG A 82 -49.52 31.35 -22.99
C ARG A 82 -48.29 30.65 -23.57
N GLN A 83 -48.12 30.66 -24.89
CA GLN A 83 -46.93 30.06 -25.52
C GLN A 83 -45.63 30.76 -25.10
N LEU A 84 -45.65 32.10 -25.03
CA LEU A 84 -44.50 32.87 -24.55
C LEU A 84 -44.19 32.60 -23.07
N GLU A 85 -45.21 32.49 -22.22
CA GLU A 85 -45.02 32.12 -20.81
C GLU A 85 -44.45 30.71 -20.66
N MET A 86 -44.92 29.74 -21.47
CA MET A 86 -44.36 28.38 -21.47
C MET A 86 -42.90 28.38 -21.95
N ALA A 87 -42.60 29.08 -23.05
CA ALA A 87 -41.23 29.21 -23.54
C ALA A 87 -40.31 29.89 -22.53
N GLN A 88 -40.80 30.92 -21.82
CA GLN A 88 -40.03 31.56 -20.74
C GLN A 88 -39.75 30.60 -19.58
N ARG A 89 -40.75 29.80 -19.15
CA ARG A 89 -40.56 28.78 -18.11
C ARG A 89 -39.56 27.71 -18.53
N GLU A 90 -39.64 27.25 -19.78
CA GLU A 90 -38.66 26.31 -20.34
C GLU A 90 -37.25 26.91 -20.34
N LEU A 91 -37.13 28.18 -20.73
CA LEU A 91 -35.84 28.88 -20.77
C LEU A 91 -35.25 29.07 -19.37
N THR A 92 -36.08 29.36 -18.35
CA THR A 92 -35.62 29.39 -16.96
C THR A 92 -35.12 28.03 -16.49
N VAL A 93 -35.87 26.96 -16.75
CA VAL A 93 -35.46 25.59 -16.38
C VAL A 93 -34.17 25.19 -17.09
N LEU A 94 -34.02 25.53 -18.37
CA LEU A 94 -32.81 25.23 -19.12
C LEU A 94 -31.60 26.01 -18.59
N ARG A 95 -31.81 27.27 -18.18
CA ARG A 95 -30.77 28.12 -17.59
C ARG A 95 -30.31 27.59 -16.23
N ASP A 96 -31.23 27.11 -15.40
CA ASP A 96 -30.91 26.48 -14.12
C ASP A 96 -30.13 25.18 -14.32
N LYS A 97 -30.53 24.34 -15.29
CA LYS A 97 -29.78 23.14 -15.67
C LYS A 97 -28.39 23.46 -16.18
N HIS A 98 -28.24 24.50 -17.00
CA HIS A 98 -26.93 24.94 -17.49
C HIS A 98 -26.04 25.45 -16.35
N ALA A 99 -26.61 26.21 -15.41
CA ALA A 99 -25.87 26.67 -14.23
C ALA A 99 -25.39 25.49 -13.37
N ALA A 100 -26.25 24.48 -13.14
CA ALA A 100 -25.87 23.26 -12.43
C ALA A 100 -24.76 22.49 -13.15
N ALA A 101 -24.89 22.28 -14.46
CA ALA A 101 -23.87 21.60 -15.26
C ALA A 101 -22.53 22.36 -15.31
N GLN A 102 -22.57 23.70 -15.36
CA GLN A 102 -21.36 24.51 -15.26
C GLN A 102 -20.70 24.39 -13.89
N GLN A 103 -21.49 24.35 -12.82
CA GLN A 103 -20.98 24.17 -11.47
C GLN A 103 -20.34 22.78 -11.28
N GLU A 104 -20.97 21.73 -11.78
CA GLU A 104 -20.39 20.37 -11.80
C GLU A 104 -19.08 20.33 -12.60
N LEU A 105 -19.02 21.02 -13.73
CA LEU A 105 -17.80 21.09 -14.54
C LEU A 105 -16.66 21.75 -13.76
N VAL A 106 -16.92 22.89 -13.09
CA VAL A 106 -15.91 23.56 -12.25
C VAL A 106 -15.45 22.66 -11.12
N GLN A 107 -16.37 22.01 -10.42
CA GLN A 107 -16.02 21.04 -9.36
C GLN A 107 -15.18 19.87 -9.88
N SER A 108 -15.48 19.38 -11.09
CA SER A 108 -14.68 18.31 -11.72
C SER A 108 -13.28 18.78 -12.10
N GLN A 109 -13.13 20.03 -12.54
CA GLN A 109 -11.84 20.64 -12.87
C GLN A 109 -10.99 20.88 -11.62
N ASP A 110 -11.59 21.40 -10.55
CA ASP A 110 -10.92 21.60 -9.26
C ASP A 110 -10.44 20.26 -8.70
N ARG A 111 -11.28 19.23 -8.76
CA ARG A 111 -10.92 17.88 -8.30
C ARG A 111 -9.82 17.23 -9.15
N LEU A 112 -9.81 17.49 -10.46
CA LEU A 112 -8.71 17.06 -11.33
C LEU A 112 -7.42 17.80 -10.97
N ALA A 113 -7.48 19.10 -10.69
CA ALA A 113 -6.31 19.88 -10.28
C ALA A 113 -5.71 19.38 -8.96
N GLU A 114 -6.55 19.08 -7.97
CA GLU A 114 -6.14 18.47 -6.70
C GLU A 114 -5.46 17.11 -6.93
N LEU A 115 -6.07 16.22 -7.70
CA LEU A 115 -5.50 14.91 -8.02
C LEU A 115 -4.18 15.03 -8.79
N THR A 116 -4.05 15.98 -9.71
CA THR A 116 -2.78 16.21 -10.41
C THR A 116 -1.68 16.69 -9.46
N ALA A 117 -2.00 17.59 -8.53
CA ALA A 117 -1.04 18.07 -7.54
C ALA A 117 -0.62 16.94 -6.56
N GLU A 118 -1.57 16.12 -6.11
CA GLU A 118 -1.27 14.93 -5.31
C GLU A 118 -0.37 13.95 -6.07
N HIS A 119 -0.62 13.74 -7.36
CA HIS A 119 0.20 12.86 -8.19
C HIS A 119 1.62 13.39 -8.36
N GLU A 120 1.78 14.69 -8.62
CA GLU A 120 3.10 15.34 -8.72
C GLU A 120 3.87 15.21 -7.41
N ASN A 121 3.23 15.45 -6.27
CA ASN A 121 3.86 15.29 -4.96
C ASN A 121 4.29 13.84 -4.72
N LEU A 122 3.43 12.86 -5.00
CA LEU A 122 3.76 11.44 -4.85
C LEU A 122 4.86 11.00 -5.83
N GLN A 123 4.96 11.60 -7.01
CA GLN A 123 6.06 11.35 -7.93
C GLN A 123 7.38 11.86 -7.37
N LEU A 124 7.40 13.09 -6.84
CA LEU A 124 8.59 13.66 -6.20
C LEU A 124 9.06 12.83 -5.00
N GLU A 125 8.14 12.40 -4.13
CA GLU A 125 8.48 11.53 -3.00
C GLU A 125 9.06 10.18 -3.46
N LYS A 126 8.52 9.61 -4.54
CA LYS A 126 9.06 8.36 -5.13
C LYS A 126 10.44 8.55 -5.74
N GLU A 127 10.68 9.68 -6.40
CA GLU A 127 11.99 10.00 -6.98
C GLU A 127 13.04 10.17 -5.87
N LEU A 128 12.72 10.95 -4.82
CA LEU A 128 13.59 11.09 -3.65
C LEU A 128 13.88 9.75 -2.97
N ALA A 129 12.87 8.92 -2.75
CA ALA A 129 13.07 7.59 -2.19
C ALA A 129 13.90 6.67 -3.12
N ALA A 130 13.75 6.81 -4.44
CA ALA A 130 14.55 6.06 -5.41
C ALA A 130 16.02 6.49 -5.39
N GLU A 131 16.29 7.79 -5.24
CA GLU A 131 17.65 8.32 -5.07
C GLU A 131 18.28 7.83 -3.77
N GLU A 132 17.59 7.94 -2.63
CA GLU A 132 18.05 7.42 -1.33
C GLU A 132 18.36 5.92 -1.39
N THR A 133 17.49 5.12 -2.02
CA THR A 133 17.74 3.68 -2.17
C THR A 133 18.90 3.37 -3.11
N ALA A 134 19.16 4.21 -4.11
CA ALA A 134 20.32 4.08 -4.98
C ALA A 134 21.61 4.40 -4.22
N GLU A 135 21.63 5.49 -3.44
CA GLU A 135 22.75 5.85 -2.57
C GLU A 135 23.05 4.73 -1.57
N LEU A 136 22.05 4.27 -0.81
CA LEU A 136 22.22 3.17 0.14
C LEU A 136 22.71 1.88 -0.52
N ARG A 137 22.29 1.57 -1.76
CA ARG A 137 22.82 0.42 -2.51
C ARG A 137 24.30 0.60 -2.86
N THR A 138 24.72 1.80 -3.24
CA THR A 138 26.13 2.07 -3.53
C THR A 138 26.97 1.96 -2.27
N GLU A 139 26.51 2.50 -1.14
CA GLU A 139 27.18 2.36 0.15
C GLU A 139 27.27 0.90 0.60
N LEU A 140 26.18 0.14 0.48
CA LEU A 140 26.15 -1.29 0.79
C LEU A 140 27.17 -2.06 -0.06
N SER A 141 27.26 -1.77 -1.35
CA SER A 141 28.24 -2.41 -2.24
C SER A 141 29.68 -2.09 -1.82
N GLY A 142 29.97 -0.83 -1.47
CA GLY A 142 31.29 -0.43 -0.97
C GLY A 142 31.65 -1.10 0.36
N LEU A 143 30.68 -1.23 1.27
CA LEU A 143 30.88 -1.96 2.53
C LEU A 143 31.10 -3.45 2.30
N GLN A 144 30.40 -4.07 1.33
CA GLN A 144 30.60 -5.47 0.96
C GLN A 144 31.99 -5.72 0.39
N GLU A 145 32.48 -4.85 -0.50
CA GLU A 145 33.84 -4.93 -1.02
C GLU A 145 34.88 -4.80 0.10
N ARG A 146 34.68 -3.84 1.01
CA ARG A 146 35.57 -3.65 2.16
C ARG A 146 35.54 -4.86 3.10
N ARG A 147 34.38 -5.46 3.33
CA ARG A 147 34.25 -6.70 4.11
C ARG A 147 34.98 -7.85 3.45
N ALA A 148 34.83 -8.02 2.14
CA ALA A 148 35.52 -9.06 1.38
C ALA A 148 37.06 -8.89 1.42
N ALA A 149 37.54 -7.63 1.34
CA ALA A 149 38.97 -7.34 1.49
C ALA A 149 39.51 -7.73 2.88
N LEU A 150 38.80 -7.34 3.95
CA LEU A 150 39.17 -7.70 5.32
C LEU A 150 39.11 -9.22 5.56
N GLU A 151 38.10 -9.91 5.01
CA GLU A 151 38.01 -11.38 5.07
C GLU A 151 39.20 -12.05 4.38
N ALA A 152 39.66 -11.51 3.24
CA ALA A 152 40.85 -11.99 2.53
C ALA A 152 42.14 -11.74 3.33
N GLU A 153 42.31 -10.55 3.91
CA GLU A 153 43.46 -10.25 4.78
C GLU A 153 43.51 -11.16 6.02
N LEU A 154 42.36 -11.43 6.64
CA LEU A 154 42.25 -12.36 7.76
C LEU A 154 42.58 -13.79 7.34
N ALA A 155 42.15 -14.22 6.15
CA ALA A 155 42.48 -15.54 5.61
C ALA A 155 43.99 -15.69 5.37
N GLU A 156 44.62 -14.68 4.74
CA GLU A 156 46.07 -14.67 4.54
C GLU A 156 46.83 -14.65 5.88
N GLY A 157 46.35 -13.86 6.85
CA GLY A 157 46.91 -13.83 8.20
C GLY A 157 46.83 -15.20 8.89
N ARG A 158 45.72 -15.92 8.75
CA ARG A 158 45.55 -17.29 9.26
C ARG A 158 46.50 -18.26 8.58
N GLU A 159 46.65 -18.21 7.26
CA GLU A 159 47.56 -19.07 6.50
C GLU A 159 49.02 -18.86 6.94
N ARG A 160 49.42 -17.60 7.11
CA ARG A 160 50.76 -17.26 7.65
C ARG A 160 50.98 -17.82 9.05
N LEU A 161 49.99 -17.68 9.94
CA LEU A 161 50.06 -18.25 11.29
C LEU A 161 50.15 -19.77 11.27
N THR A 162 49.38 -20.45 10.43
CA THR A 162 49.48 -21.90 10.28
C THR A 162 50.85 -22.32 9.77
N GLY A 163 51.41 -21.61 8.78
CA GLY A 163 52.76 -21.89 8.29
C GLY A 163 53.84 -21.65 9.36
N GLN A 164 53.69 -20.61 10.20
CA GLN A 164 54.59 -20.39 11.34
C GLN A 164 54.49 -21.52 12.37
N LEU A 165 53.27 -22.00 12.67
CA LEU A 165 53.05 -23.10 13.61
C LEU A 165 53.68 -24.41 13.10
N GLU A 166 53.54 -24.71 11.82
CA GLU A 166 54.19 -25.87 11.18
C GLU A 166 55.71 -25.77 11.28
N LEU A 167 56.28 -24.61 10.94
CA LEU A 167 57.71 -24.36 11.07
C LEU A 167 58.19 -24.54 12.52
N THR A 168 57.45 -24.00 13.50
CA THR A 168 57.80 -24.20 14.91
C THR A 168 57.70 -25.67 15.32
N GLY A 169 56.70 -26.41 14.86
CA GLY A 169 56.57 -27.84 15.13
C GLY A 169 57.72 -28.67 14.52
N ASP A 170 58.19 -28.30 13.34
CA ASP A 170 59.35 -28.95 12.71
C ASP A 170 60.67 -28.62 13.43
N LEU A 171 60.85 -27.38 13.88
CA LEU A 171 61.99 -26.98 14.71
C LEU A 171 61.99 -27.72 16.05
N GLU A 172 60.84 -27.88 16.69
CA GLU A 172 60.70 -28.67 17.93
C GLU A 172 61.09 -30.14 17.71
N ARG A 173 60.66 -30.76 16.60
CA ARG A 173 61.07 -32.12 16.23
C ARG A 173 62.58 -32.21 15.99
N GLN A 174 63.16 -31.25 15.27
CA GLN A 174 64.60 -31.20 15.04
C GLN A 174 65.38 -31.06 16.35
N LEU A 175 64.92 -30.21 17.27
CA LEU A 175 65.52 -30.04 18.59
C LEU A 175 65.41 -31.33 19.41
N SER A 176 64.25 -32.00 19.41
CA SER A 176 64.07 -33.28 20.09
C SER A 176 65.05 -34.34 19.57
N ASN A 177 65.17 -34.47 18.25
CA ASN A 177 66.11 -35.41 17.63
C ASN A 177 67.58 -35.06 17.95
N ALA A 178 67.93 -33.77 18.00
CA ALA A 178 69.27 -33.34 18.38
C ALA A 178 69.57 -33.65 19.85
N LEU A 179 68.61 -33.45 20.75
CA LEU A 179 68.71 -33.82 22.16
C LEU A 179 68.83 -35.33 22.36
N GLU A 180 68.12 -36.15 21.58
CA GLU A 180 68.27 -37.60 21.59
C GLU A 180 69.68 -38.02 21.16
N LYS A 181 70.17 -37.51 20.03
CA LYS A 181 71.55 -37.77 19.59
C LYS A 181 72.57 -37.33 20.63
N LEU A 182 72.36 -36.18 21.27
CA LEU A 182 73.24 -35.72 22.35
C LEU A 182 73.24 -36.71 23.52
N ARG A 183 72.06 -37.20 23.94
CA ARG A 183 71.96 -38.23 24.99
C ARG A 183 72.66 -39.53 24.59
N GLU A 184 72.53 -39.96 23.35
CA GLU A 184 73.24 -41.14 22.84
C GLU A 184 74.76 -40.96 22.91
N THR A 185 75.28 -39.82 22.41
CA THR A 185 76.71 -39.52 22.49
C THR A 185 77.22 -39.41 23.93
N GLN A 186 76.45 -38.79 24.82
CA GLN A 186 76.77 -38.73 26.24
C GLN A 186 76.78 -40.13 26.88
N SER A 187 75.85 -41.01 26.51
CA SER A 187 75.83 -42.39 27.00
C SER A 187 77.03 -43.18 26.50
N LEU A 188 77.43 -43.00 25.23
CA LEU A 188 78.65 -43.61 24.69
C LEU A 188 79.88 -43.09 25.42
N HIS A 189 80.01 -41.78 25.61
CA HIS A 189 81.12 -41.20 26.37
C HIS A 189 81.15 -41.67 27.83
N ALA A 190 80.00 -41.88 28.47
CA ALA A 190 79.93 -42.47 29.81
C ALA A 190 80.40 -43.94 29.83
N GLN A 191 80.10 -44.71 28.79
CA GLN A 191 80.61 -46.08 28.63
C GLN A 191 82.13 -46.09 28.40
N ASP A 192 82.63 -45.25 27.49
CA ASP A 192 84.06 -45.10 27.20
C ASP A 192 84.83 -44.67 28.46
N ALA A 193 84.29 -43.74 29.24
CA ALA A 193 84.89 -43.30 30.51
C ALA A 193 84.93 -44.43 31.55
N ALA A 194 83.87 -45.24 31.67
CA ALA A 194 83.84 -46.38 32.58
C ALA A 194 84.82 -47.50 32.13
N GLU A 195 84.98 -47.71 30.83
CA GLU A 195 85.97 -48.65 30.29
C GLU A 195 87.41 -48.15 30.53
N ALA A 196 87.67 -46.86 30.30
CA ALA A 196 88.95 -46.23 30.61
C ALA A 196 89.31 -46.35 32.11
N GLU A 197 88.34 -46.19 33.02
CA GLU A 197 88.56 -46.39 34.46
C GLU A 197 88.91 -47.85 34.79
N ARG A 198 88.25 -48.82 34.15
CA ARG A 198 88.57 -50.26 34.31
C ARG A 198 89.97 -50.59 33.80
N LEU A 199 90.34 -50.06 32.63
CA LEU A 199 91.68 -50.24 32.07
C LEU A 199 92.74 -49.57 32.94
N GLY A 200 92.46 -48.37 33.49
CA GLY A 200 93.34 -47.69 34.44
C GLY A 200 93.61 -48.52 35.69
N LYS A 201 92.58 -49.12 36.30
CA LYS A 201 92.74 -50.06 37.43
C LYS A 201 93.58 -51.27 37.06
N ARG A 202 93.40 -51.82 35.85
CA ARG A 202 94.19 -52.95 35.36
C ARG A 202 95.66 -52.61 35.13
N VAL A 203 95.94 -51.40 34.64
CA VAL A 203 97.32 -50.90 34.50
C VAL A 203 97.96 -50.76 35.88
N GLN A 204 97.24 -50.22 36.86
CA GLN A 204 97.74 -50.08 38.24
C GLN A 204 98.06 -51.45 38.88
N GLU A 205 97.21 -52.46 38.69
CA GLU A 205 97.49 -53.84 39.13
C GLU A 205 98.77 -54.40 38.49
N LEU A 206 98.98 -54.16 37.19
CA LEU A 206 100.18 -54.61 36.48
C LEU A 206 101.44 -53.85 36.91
N GLU A 207 101.32 -52.55 37.22
CA GLU A 207 102.42 -51.74 37.77
C GLU A 207 102.82 -52.24 39.17
N GLU A 208 101.86 -52.62 40.01
CA GLU A 208 102.13 -53.25 41.30
C GLU A 208 102.84 -54.61 41.12
N GLU A 209 102.42 -55.44 40.16
CA GLU A 209 103.10 -56.70 39.81
C GLU A 209 104.53 -56.48 39.32
N VAL A 210 104.77 -55.46 38.49
CA VAL A 210 106.13 -55.08 38.03
C VAL A 210 106.99 -54.60 39.19
N SER A 211 106.47 -53.76 40.08
CA SER A 211 107.22 -53.29 41.26
C SER A 211 107.61 -54.45 42.20
N GLY A 212 106.75 -55.48 42.31
CA GLY A 212 107.06 -56.70 43.06
C GLY A 212 108.16 -57.56 42.43
N LEU A 213 108.28 -57.55 41.11
CA LEU A 213 109.39 -58.22 40.39
C LEU A 213 110.70 -57.43 40.51
N GLU A 214 110.64 -56.10 40.54
CA GLU A 214 111.80 -55.24 40.75
C GLU A 214 112.43 -55.44 42.14
N LEU A 215 111.61 -55.59 43.19
CA LEU A 215 112.07 -55.92 44.55
C LEU A 215 112.82 -57.26 44.62
N ARG A 216 112.38 -58.27 43.85
CA ARG A 216 113.11 -59.55 43.71
C ARG A 216 114.43 -59.41 42.94
N GLY A 217 114.52 -58.43 42.04
CA GLY A 217 115.77 -58.09 41.35
C GLY A 217 116.82 -57.48 42.28
N VAL A 218 116.39 -56.72 43.29
CA VAL A 218 117.28 -56.10 44.29
C VAL A 218 117.90 -57.15 45.22
N GLU A 219 117.15 -58.16 45.66
CA GLU A 219 117.68 -59.25 46.50
C GLU A 219 118.78 -60.06 45.80
N LEU A 220 118.65 -60.29 44.48
CA LEU A 220 119.67 -60.96 43.66
C LEU A 220 120.90 -60.08 43.38
N ALA A 221 120.79 -58.76 43.54
CA ALA A 221 121.90 -57.82 43.36
C ALA A 221 122.84 -57.79 44.58
N GLU A 222 122.33 -58.01 45.79
CA GLU A 222 123.15 -58.02 47.01
C GLU A 222 124.16 -59.19 47.07
N GLU A 223 123.83 -60.35 46.48
CA GLU A 223 124.77 -61.48 46.35
C GLU A 223 125.90 -61.22 45.33
N ARG A 224 125.67 -60.34 44.35
CA ARG A 224 126.64 -59.98 43.31
C ARG A 224 127.70 -58.98 43.82
N ASP A 225 127.32 -58.11 44.74
CA ASP A 225 128.16 -57.01 45.24
C ASP A 225 129.30 -57.49 46.16
N ALA A 226 129.19 -58.69 46.74
CA ALA A 226 130.27 -59.35 47.49
C ALA A 226 131.47 -59.78 46.61
N LEU A 227 131.26 -60.04 45.31
CA LEU A 227 132.32 -60.38 44.35
C LEU A 227 132.88 -59.14 43.62
N HIS A 228 132.12 -58.04 43.58
CA HIS A 228 132.46 -56.80 42.86
C HIS A 228 133.52 -55.93 43.57
N ASN A 229 133.69 -56.08 44.89
CA ASN A 229 134.73 -55.40 45.68
C ASN A 229 136.18 -55.80 45.32
N ARG A 230 136.37 -56.73 44.37
CA ARG A 230 137.67 -57.12 43.81
C ARG A 230 137.96 -56.50 42.43
N ILE A 231 137.00 -55.78 41.83
CA ILE A 231 137.17 -55.05 40.56
C ILE A 231 137.21 -53.52 40.77
N ALA A 232 137.08 -53.04 42.01
CA ALA A 232 138.08 -52.11 42.54
C ALA A 232 138.03 -50.65 42.07
N GLY A 233 138.36 -50.35 40.81
CA GLY A 233 139.29 -49.24 40.66
C GLY A 233 139.27 -48.41 39.40
N LEU A 234 138.39 -48.60 38.41
CA LEU A 234 138.64 -47.92 37.13
C LEU A 234 137.50 -47.20 36.42
N GLU A 235 136.23 -47.30 36.81
CA GLU A 235 135.19 -46.59 36.03
C GLU A 235 134.19 -45.88 36.94
N ALA A 236 134.76 -45.24 37.96
CA ALA A 236 134.11 -44.14 38.62
C ALA A 236 133.87 -42.99 37.62
N ARG A 237 132.60 -42.88 37.19
CA ARG A 237 131.83 -41.62 37.20
C ARG A 237 132.27 -40.64 36.10
N LEU A 238 131.80 -40.75 34.85
CA LEU A 238 130.38 -40.68 34.46
C LEU A 238 129.61 -39.68 35.35
N ALA A 239 129.83 -38.40 35.06
CA ALA A 239 128.93 -37.31 35.43
C ALA A 239 127.81 -37.21 34.37
N GLU A 240 127.01 -38.28 34.26
CA GLU A 240 125.69 -38.27 33.60
C GLU A 240 124.64 -38.27 34.71
N ARG A 241 124.53 -37.11 35.37
CA ARG A 241 123.57 -36.92 36.47
C ARG A 241 122.83 -35.59 36.36
N ASP A 242 122.53 -35.17 35.13
CA ASP A 242 121.77 -33.95 34.83
C ASP A 242 120.48 -34.17 34.00
N GLU A 243 120.16 -35.39 33.55
CA GLU A 243 118.96 -35.61 32.71
C GLU A 243 117.69 -36.07 33.48
N ALA A 244 117.80 -36.44 34.75
CA ALA A 244 116.67 -37.02 35.49
C ALA A 244 115.74 -36.00 36.19
N GLU A 245 116.05 -34.69 36.19
CA GLU A 245 115.22 -33.67 36.85
C GLU A 245 114.27 -32.93 35.89
N GLN A 246 114.41 -33.13 34.58
CA GLN A 246 113.63 -32.43 33.55
C GLN A 246 112.27 -33.09 33.25
N ALA A 247 112.13 -34.40 33.44
CA ALA A 247 110.91 -35.15 33.10
C ALA A 247 109.74 -34.93 34.09
N VAL A 248 110.01 -34.50 35.33
CA VAL A 248 108.96 -34.29 36.35
C VAL A 248 108.28 -32.91 36.22
N ARG A 249 108.91 -31.94 35.54
CA ARG A 249 108.31 -30.60 35.31
C ARG A 249 107.32 -30.56 34.14
N GLU A 250 107.39 -31.49 33.19
CA GLU A 250 106.50 -31.49 32.01
C GLU A 250 105.11 -32.09 32.30
N GLN A 251 104.98 -33.00 33.27
CA GLN A 251 103.69 -33.60 33.63
C GLN A 251 102.79 -32.69 34.48
N LEU A 252 103.34 -31.71 35.21
CA LEU A 252 102.56 -30.75 36.00
C LEU A 252 101.95 -29.63 35.13
N ALA A 253 102.64 -29.22 34.06
CA ALA A 253 102.17 -28.16 33.14
C ALA A 253 100.99 -28.59 32.23
N ALA A 254 100.84 -29.89 31.96
CA ALA A 254 99.76 -30.42 31.13
C ALA A 254 98.40 -30.54 31.87
N GLN A 255 98.44 -30.66 33.20
CA GLN A 255 97.24 -30.72 34.05
C GLN A 255 96.63 -29.33 34.27
N GLU A 256 97.46 -28.28 34.37
CA GLU A 256 97.00 -26.89 34.52
C GLU A 256 96.35 -26.32 33.25
N ALA A 257 96.78 -26.76 32.06
CA ALA A 257 96.16 -26.36 30.78
C ALA A 257 94.76 -26.95 30.55
N ARG A 258 94.46 -28.13 31.12
CA ARG A 258 93.12 -28.76 31.04
C ARG A 258 92.12 -28.14 32.01
N ALA A 259 92.58 -27.62 33.15
CA ALA A 259 91.74 -26.88 34.10
C ALA A 259 91.31 -25.50 33.55
N ALA A 260 92.21 -24.79 32.85
CA ALA A 260 91.91 -23.49 32.23
C ALA A 260 90.87 -23.59 31.09
N GLY A 261 90.89 -24.66 30.29
CA GLY A 261 89.92 -24.87 29.21
C GLY A 261 88.51 -25.22 29.68
N LEU A 262 88.37 -25.86 30.84
CA LEU A 262 87.07 -26.17 31.44
C LEU A 262 86.41 -24.90 32.03
N GLU A 263 87.19 -23.99 32.63
CA GLU A 263 86.68 -22.71 33.14
C GLU A 263 86.20 -21.75 32.02
N GLU A 264 86.84 -21.78 30.85
CA GLU A 264 86.42 -20.96 29.70
C GLU A 264 85.11 -21.49 29.07
N SER A 265 84.94 -22.81 29.00
CA SER A 265 83.69 -23.44 28.52
C SER A 265 82.50 -23.24 29.47
N LEU A 266 82.75 -23.15 30.79
CA LEU A 266 81.73 -22.86 31.79
C LEU A 266 81.25 -21.40 31.71
N ARG A 267 82.18 -20.44 31.50
CA ARG A 267 81.84 -19.02 31.29
C ARG A 267 81.06 -18.78 30.00
N ALA A 268 81.39 -19.49 28.92
CA ALA A 268 80.61 -19.42 27.67
C ALA A 268 79.18 -19.95 27.86
N GLY A 269 79.02 -21.06 28.59
CA GLY A 269 77.71 -21.63 28.91
C GLY A 269 76.87 -20.76 29.87
N GLU A 270 77.50 -20.04 30.80
CA GLU A 270 76.83 -19.07 31.69
C GLU A 270 76.30 -17.85 30.93
N LEU A 271 77.07 -17.32 29.98
CA LEU A 271 76.65 -16.22 29.09
C LEU A 271 75.48 -16.63 28.18
N GLU A 272 75.51 -17.82 27.59
CA GLU A 272 74.37 -18.34 26.81
C GLU A 272 73.11 -18.54 27.68
N ARG A 273 73.29 -18.97 28.95
CA ARG A 273 72.17 -19.10 29.90
C ARG A 273 71.55 -17.75 30.26
N GLU A 274 72.37 -16.72 30.46
CA GLU A 274 71.89 -15.35 30.73
C GLU A 274 71.19 -14.73 29.51
N GLU A 275 71.67 -15.01 28.30
CA GLU A 275 71.00 -14.54 27.08
C GLU A 275 69.65 -15.24 26.86
N LEU A 276 69.58 -16.55 27.12
CA LEU A 276 68.34 -17.33 27.02
C LEU A 276 67.31 -16.94 28.10
N THR A 277 67.74 -16.65 29.34
CA THR A 277 66.83 -16.15 30.39
C THR A 277 66.34 -14.75 30.07
N GLY A 278 67.18 -13.88 29.49
CA GLY A 278 66.77 -12.56 29.00
C GLY A 278 65.72 -12.65 27.89
N ARG A 279 65.89 -13.56 26.92
CA ARG A 279 64.90 -13.80 25.84
C ARG A 279 63.58 -14.39 26.36
N LEU A 280 63.65 -15.27 27.38
CA LEU A 280 62.45 -15.79 28.06
C LEU A 280 61.68 -14.70 28.80
N ALA A 281 62.38 -13.84 29.57
CA ALA A 281 61.76 -12.73 30.27
C ALA A 281 61.12 -11.70 29.31
N ALA A 282 61.76 -11.43 28.17
CA ALA A 282 61.19 -10.56 27.14
C ALA A 282 59.92 -11.17 26.50
N ARG A 283 59.89 -12.48 26.30
CA ARG A 283 58.74 -13.19 25.74
C ARG A 283 57.58 -13.27 26.75
N GLU A 284 57.88 -13.46 28.04
CA GLU A 284 56.88 -13.42 29.12
C GLU A 284 56.25 -12.02 29.25
N ALA A 285 57.04 -10.95 29.12
CA ALA A 285 56.52 -9.59 29.08
C ALA A 285 55.59 -9.34 27.87
N GLN A 286 55.95 -9.87 26.69
CA GLN A 286 55.09 -9.79 25.50
C GLN A 286 53.78 -10.57 25.68
N TYR A 287 53.80 -11.75 26.32
CA TYR A 287 52.58 -12.49 26.62
C TYR A 287 51.69 -11.76 27.65
N ALA A 288 52.28 -11.06 28.62
CA ALA A 288 51.54 -10.25 29.58
C ALA A 288 50.82 -9.06 28.90
N GLU A 289 51.51 -8.33 28.02
CA GLU A 289 50.89 -7.24 27.23
C GLU A 289 49.76 -7.75 26.32
N LEU A 290 49.97 -8.88 25.63
CA LEU A 290 48.94 -9.50 24.80
C LEU A 290 47.73 -9.98 25.61
N SER A 291 47.95 -10.49 26.83
CA SER A 291 46.86 -10.88 27.73
C SER A 291 46.05 -9.66 28.18
N GLU A 292 46.71 -8.57 28.57
CA GLU A 292 46.04 -7.34 29.00
C GLU A 292 45.25 -6.70 27.84
N GLN A 293 45.78 -6.77 26.61
CA GLN A 293 45.05 -6.37 25.40
C GLN A 293 43.82 -7.24 25.14
N LEU A 294 43.94 -8.57 25.30
CA LEU A 294 42.81 -9.49 25.14
C LEU A 294 41.72 -9.24 26.19
N ASP A 295 42.09 -9.00 27.44
CA ASP A 295 41.14 -8.68 28.51
C ASP A 295 40.42 -7.35 28.22
N SER A 296 41.14 -6.33 27.75
CA SER A 296 40.53 -5.05 27.36
C SER A 296 39.56 -5.18 26.17
N MET A 297 39.87 -6.03 25.19
CA MET A 297 38.98 -6.31 24.06
C MET A 297 37.75 -7.12 24.49
N GLN A 298 37.90 -8.05 25.43
CA GLN A 298 36.77 -8.80 25.99
C GLN A 298 35.83 -7.90 26.80
N GLU A 299 36.36 -6.96 27.59
CA GLU A 299 35.54 -5.95 28.27
C GLU A 299 34.79 -5.06 27.27
N GLN A 300 35.44 -4.62 26.19
CA GLN A 300 34.76 -3.85 25.14
C GLN A 300 33.67 -4.66 24.43
N LEU A 301 33.92 -5.94 24.14
CA LEU A 301 32.95 -6.81 23.48
C LEU A 301 31.71 -7.05 24.36
N THR A 302 31.93 -7.26 25.66
CA THR A 302 30.84 -7.44 26.63
C THR A 302 30.03 -6.16 26.82
N ALA A 303 30.67 -4.99 26.85
CA ALA A 303 29.97 -3.70 26.87
C ALA A 303 29.11 -3.49 25.61
N GLN A 304 29.65 -3.79 24.42
CA GLN A 304 28.90 -3.71 23.17
C GLN A 304 27.74 -4.71 23.11
N GLN A 305 27.93 -5.93 23.63
CA GLN A 305 26.85 -6.92 23.72
C GLN A 305 25.71 -6.43 24.61
N GLN A 306 26.02 -5.83 25.77
CA GLN A 306 25.02 -5.25 26.65
C GLN A 306 24.26 -4.07 26.00
N GLU A 307 24.97 -3.24 25.22
CA GLU A 307 24.34 -2.13 24.49
C GLU A 307 23.38 -2.64 23.41
N VAL A 308 23.76 -3.68 22.67
CA VAL A 308 22.90 -4.33 21.67
C VAL A 308 21.69 -4.99 22.33
N GLU A 309 21.86 -5.69 23.47
CA GLU A 309 20.74 -6.27 24.22
C GLU A 309 19.75 -5.19 24.68
N LEU A 310 20.25 -4.04 25.13
CA LEU A 310 19.40 -2.91 25.54
C LEU A 310 18.64 -2.31 24.34
N GLN A 311 19.30 -2.17 23.19
CA GLN A 311 18.67 -1.71 21.95
C GLN A 311 17.58 -2.68 21.46
N VAL A 312 17.83 -3.99 21.53
CA VAL A 312 16.85 -5.01 21.18
C VAL A 312 15.65 -4.97 22.13
N ALA A 313 15.88 -4.79 23.43
CA ALA A 313 14.81 -4.65 24.42
C ALA A 313 13.93 -3.41 24.15
N LEU A 314 14.55 -2.25 23.91
CA LEU A 314 13.84 -1.01 23.56
C LEU A 314 13.06 -1.14 22.25
N TYR A 315 13.65 -1.80 21.24
CA TYR A 315 12.97 -2.04 19.98
C TYR A 315 11.74 -2.93 20.15
N ASN A 316 11.84 -4.01 20.94
CA ASN A 316 10.71 -4.90 21.20
C ASN A 316 9.60 -4.19 21.98
N GLU A 317 9.93 -3.35 22.96
CA GLU A 317 8.95 -2.57 23.71
C GLU A 317 8.22 -1.55 22.81
N LEU A 318 8.95 -0.88 21.91
CA LEU A 318 8.36 0.02 20.91
C LEU A 318 7.42 -0.73 19.97
N LEU A 319 7.79 -1.95 19.56
CA LEU A 319 7.02 -2.78 18.64
C LEU A 319 5.72 -3.29 19.29
N GLU A 320 5.77 -3.64 20.58
CA GLU A 320 4.57 -3.96 21.37
C GLU A 320 3.64 -2.75 21.50
N GLN A 321 4.19 -1.55 21.78
CA GLN A 321 3.40 -0.32 21.86
C GLN A 321 2.76 0.04 20.52
N SER A 322 3.48 -0.09 19.40
CA SER A 322 2.89 0.11 18.07
C SER A 322 1.81 -0.92 17.75
N GLY A 323 2.04 -2.20 18.08
CA GLY A 323 1.07 -3.26 17.85
C GLY A 323 -0.20 -3.09 18.69
N ALA A 324 -0.07 -2.66 19.95
CA ALA A 324 -1.21 -2.34 20.80
C ALA A 324 -2.04 -1.17 20.22
N ARG A 325 -1.37 -0.12 19.75
CA ARG A 325 -2.02 1.06 19.16
C ARG A 325 -2.71 0.76 17.83
N GLU A 326 -2.10 -0.08 16.99
CA GLU A 326 -2.73 -0.60 15.78
C GLU A 326 -3.97 -1.45 16.10
N GLY A 327 -3.89 -2.30 17.13
CA GLY A 327 -5.03 -3.10 17.59
C GLY A 327 -6.21 -2.26 18.11
N GLU A 328 -5.93 -1.18 18.84
CA GLU A 328 -6.95 -0.22 19.27
C GLU A 328 -7.60 0.51 18.09
N LEU A 329 -6.80 0.98 17.14
CA LEU A 329 -7.29 1.62 15.91
C LEU A 329 -8.15 0.66 15.06
N GLN A 330 -7.76 -0.60 14.94
CA GLN A 330 -8.53 -1.61 14.23
C GLN A 330 -9.88 -1.87 14.90
N ARG A 331 -9.92 -1.93 16.25
CA ARG A 331 -11.18 -2.06 16.99
C ARG A 331 -12.10 -0.86 16.77
N GLN A 332 -11.57 0.35 16.87
CA GLN A 332 -12.35 1.58 16.62
C GLN A 332 -12.91 1.62 15.20
N LEU A 333 -12.09 1.26 14.20
CA LEU A 333 -12.52 1.18 12.81
C LEU A 333 -13.63 0.13 12.61
N GLN A 334 -13.52 -1.01 13.30
CA GLN A 334 -14.51 -2.07 13.22
C GLN A 334 -15.83 -1.68 13.88
N GLU A 335 -15.78 -1.02 15.05
CA GLU A 335 -16.96 -0.48 15.72
C GLU A 335 -17.68 0.56 14.87
N GLU A 336 -16.96 1.50 14.26
CA GLU A 336 -17.54 2.50 13.34
C GLU A 336 -18.11 1.84 12.07
N ARG A 337 -17.45 0.82 11.52
CA ARG A 337 -18.01 0.06 10.38
C ARG A 337 -19.30 -0.67 10.74
N GLU A 338 -19.36 -1.31 11.89
CA GLU A 338 -20.57 -1.99 12.36
C GLU A 338 -21.70 -0.99 12.61
N ARG A 339 -21.37 0.19 13.16
CA ARG A 339 -22.33 1.27 13.35
C ARG A 339 -22.90 1.77 12.02
N LEU A 340 -22.04 2.11 11.06
CA LEU A 340 -22.47 2.54 9.73
C LEU A 340 -23.26 1.47 8.98
N GLN A 341 -22.91 0.19 9.13
CA GLN A 341 -23.69 -0.91 8.57
C GLN A 341 -25.08 -1.01 9.19
N ARG A 342 -25.21 -0.83 10.51
CA ARG A 342 -26.52 -0.81 11.18
C ARG A 342 -27.36 0.36 10.68
N GLU A 343 -26.81 1.58 10.67
CA GLU A 343 -27.49 2.78 10.17
C GLU A 343 -27.92 2.61 8.71
N ALA A 344 -27.07 2.04 7.85
CA ALA A 344 -27.41 1.74 6.46
C ALA A 344 -28.50 0.67 6.33
N SER A 345 -28.47 -0.37 7.17
CA SER A 345 -29.48 -1.43 7.17
C SER A 345 -30.85 -0.94 7.65
N GLU A 346 -30.88 -0.05 8.65
CA GLU A 346 -32.08 0.59 9.15
C GLU A 346 -32.65 1.54 8.09
N ALA A 347 -31.82 2.37 7.46
CA ALA A 347 -32.23 3.24 6.36
C ALA A 347 -32.78 2.43 5.17
N ALA A 348 -32.14 1.32 4.81
CA ALA A 348 -32.62 0.43 3.76
C ALA A 348 -33.96 -0.23 4.13
N ALA A 349 -34.16 -0.62 5.39
CA ALA A 349 -35.43 -1.18 5.86
C ALA A 349 -36.57 -0.14 5.81
N VAL A 350 -36.30 1.11 6.18
CA VAL A 350 -37.26 2.21 6.07
C VAL A 350 -37.65 2.46 4.62
N LEU A 351 -36.67 2.64 3.73
CA LEU A 351 -36.91 2.84 2.30
C LEU A 351 -37.70 1.68 1.68
N ARG A 352 -37.38 0.44 2.07
CA ARG A 352 -38.09 -0.74 1.59
C ARG A 352 -39.55 -0.75 2.05
N GLY A 353 -39.80 -0.35 3.30
CA GLY A 353 -41.16 -0.17 3.83
C GLY A 353 -41.95 0.92 3.10
N GLU A 354 -41.31 2.04 2.77
CA GLU A 354 -41.94 3.10 1.97
C GLU A 354 -42.28 2.64 0.54
N ILE A 355 -41.36 1.91 -0.11
CA ILE A 355 -41.60 1.33 -1.43
C ILE A 355 -42.75 0.32 -1.39
N ASP A 356 -42.77 -0.59 -0.41
CA ASP A 356 -43.84 -1.58 -0.27
C ASP A 356 -45.20 -0.90 -0.02
N ALA A 357 -45.24 0.16 0.79
CA ALA A 357 -46.44 0.96 1.02
C ALA A 357 -46.91 1.67 -0.26
N ALA A 358 -46.00 2.25 -1.04
CA ALA A 358 -46.31 2.89 -2.31
C ALA A 358 -46.83 1.88 -3.35
N LEU A 359 -46.25 0.68 -3.40
CA LEU A 359 -46.72 -0.41 -4.25
C LEU A 359 -48.13 -0.88 -3.86
N GLN A 360 -48.43 -1.01 -2.56
CA GLN A 360 -49.77 -1.34 -2.10
C GLN A 360 -50.79 -0.25 -2.44
N GLN A 361 -50.43 1.03 -2.30
CA GLN A 361 -51.29 2.15 -2.71
C GLN A 361 -51.53 2.15 -4.23
N ALA A 362 -50.50 1.91 -5.03
CA ALA A 362 -50.62 1.81 -6.48
C ALA A 362 -51.52 0.63 -6.90
N ALA A 363 -51.37 -0.54 -6.26
CA ALA A 363 -52.21 -1.71 -6.52
C ALA A 363 -53.68 -1.45 -6.14
N ALA A 364 -53.93 -0.79 -5.00
CA ALA A 364 -55.27 -0.40 -4.59
C ALA A 364 -55.91 0.58 -5.57
N ALA A 365 -55.15 1.59 -6.02
CA ALA A 365 -55.61 2.55 -7.02
C ALA A 365 -55.91 1.89 -8.38
N GLN A 366 -55.09 0.92 -8.80
CA GLN A 366 -55.35 0.13 -10.01
C GLN A 366 -56.62 -0.71 -9.89
N SER A 367 -56.87 -1.35 -8.73
CA SER A 367 -58.11 -2.09 -8.49
C SER A 367 -59.34 -1.18 -8.56
N GLN A 368 -59.27 0.00 -7.95
CA GLN A 368 -60.35 0.99 -8.00
C GLN A 368 -60.61 1.51 -9.43
N LEU A 369 -59.54 1.75 -10.20
CA LEU A 369 -59.65 2.11 -11.61
C LEU A 369 -60.31 0.99 -12.43
N ALA A 370 -59.90 -0.25 -12.23
CA ALA A 370 -60.49 -1.40 -12.91
C ALA A 370 -61.98 -1.60 -12.57
N GLU A 371 -62.35 -1.44 -11.30
CA GLU A 371 -63.76 -1.45 -10.87
C GLU A 371 -64.56 -0.33 -11.56
N ARG A 372 -63.99 0.88 -11.63
CA ARG A 372 -64.65 2.02 -12.27
C ARG A 372 -64.77 1.86 -13.80
N GLU A 373 -63.76 1.28 -14.45
CA GLU A 373 -63.82 0.93 -15.87
C GLU A 373 -64.91 -0.08 -16.15
N LEU A 374 -65.06 -1.10 -15.29
CA LEU A 374 -66.13 -2.09 -15.41
C LEU A 374 -67.51 -1.47 -15.23
N GLU A 375 -67.68 -0.59 -14.23
CA GLU A 375 -68.92 0.18 -14.05
C GLU A 375 -69.27 1.01 -15.28
N LEU A 376 -68.29 1.74 -15.84
CA LEU A 376 -68.49 2.55 -17.04
C LEU A 376 -68.83 1.69 -18.27
N GLN A 377 -68.25 0.50 -18.40
CA GLN A 377 -68.59 -0.44 -19.46
C GLN A 377 -70.03 -0.93 -19.34
N LEU A 378 -70.48 -1.29 -18.13
CA LEU A 378 -71.86 -1.69 -17.88
C LEU A 378 -72.84 -0.54 -18.12
N GLU A 379 -72.50 0.70 -17.72
CA GLU A 379 -73.30 1.89 -18.03
C GLU A 379 -73.40 2.15 -19.54
N LEU A 380 -72.30 1.96 -20.29
CA LEU A 380 -72.28 2.07 -21.75
C LEU A 380 -73.14 1.01 -22.42
N GLU A 381 -73.01 -0.25 -22.03
CA GLU A 381 -73.86 -1.34 -22.56
C GLU A 381 -75.34 -1.07 -22.30
N ALA A 382 -75.70 -0.63 -21.08
CA ALA A 382 -77.08 -0.28 -20.75
C ALA A 382 -77.61 0.90 -21.58
N LEU A 383 -76.77 1.90 -21.86
CA LEU A 383 -77.11 3.02 -22.75
C LEU A 383 -77.27 2.58 -24.21
N GLU A 384 -76.44 1.65 -24.68
CA GLU A 384 -76.56 1.08 -26.02
C GLU A 384 -77.81 0.22 -26.17
N GLU A 385 -78.14 -0.61 -25.18
CA GLU A 385 -79.40 -1.36 -25.13
C GLU A 385 -80.60 -0.43 -25.11
N ALA A 386 -80.61 0.58 -24.25
CA ALA A 386 -81.69 1.57 -24.20
C ALA A 386 -81.85 2.33 -25.54
N ARG A 387 -80.75 2.65 -26.22
CA ARG A 387 -80.78 3.23 -27.58
C ARG A 387 -81.35 2.25 -28.60
N ARG A 388 -81.00 0.96 -28.53
CA ARG A 388 -81.55 -0.07 -29.43
C ARG A 388 -83.05 -0.23 -29.22
N GLU A 389 -83.50 -0.36 -27.97
CA GLU A 389 -84.93 -0.45 -27.64
C GLU A 389 -85.70 0.79 -28.12
N GLN A 390 -85.15 2.00 -27.92
CA GLN A 390 -85.76 3.22 -28.44
C GLN A 390 -85.82 3.24 -29.97
N ALA A 391 -84.78 2.77 -30.65
CA ALA A 391 -84.75 2.69 -32.11
C ALA A 391 -85.75 1.65 -32.64
N GLU A 392 -85.86 0.49 -32.01
CA GLU A 392 -86.86 -0.54 -32.33
C GLU A 392 -88.28 -0.03 -32.08
N ALA A 393 -88.53 0.63 -30.95
CA ALA A 393 -89.83 1.23 -30.65
C ALA A 393 -90.19 2.35 -31.64
N ALA A 394 -89.22 3.16 -32.07
CA ALA A 394 -89.42 4.18 -33.09
C ALA A 394 -89.71 3.55 -34.47
N ALA A 395 -89.01 2.48 -34.84
CA ALA A 395 -89.25 1.72 -36.06
C ALA A 395 -90.64 1.06 -36.05
N ALA A 396 -91.06 0.47 -34.93
CA ALA A 396 -92.39 -0.11 -34.77
C ALA A 396 -93.50 0.94 -34.92
N ARG A 397 -93.33 2.13 -34.32
CA ARG A 397 -94.27 3.26 -34.49
C ARG A 397 -94.33 3.76 -35.92
N LEU A 398 -93.20 3.81 -36.62
CA LEU A 398 -93.16 4.16 -38.04
C LEU A 398 -93.89 3.11 -38.89
N ALA A 399 -93.69 1.82 -38.62
CA ALA A 399 -94.37 0.73 -39.31
C ALA A 399 -95.88 0.71 -39.05
N GLU A 400 -96.34 0.95 -37.82
CA GLU A 400 -97.77 1.16 -37.53
C GLU A 400 -98.34 2.34 -38.31
N ARG A 401 -97.59 3.45 -38.38
CA ARG A 401 -98.03 4.65 -39.10
C ARG A 401 -98.08 4.43 -40.61
N GLU A 402 -97.13 3.69 -41.16
CA GLU A 402 -97.13 3.27 -42.57
C GLU A 402 -98.33 2.35 -42.85
N ALA A 403 -98.62 1.38 -41.99
CA ALA A 403 -99.79 0.50 -42.12
C ALA A 403 -101.12 1.27 -42.00
N GLU A 404 -101.22 2.27 -41.11
CA GLU A 404 -102.38 3.17 -41.05
C GLU A 404 -102.56 3.96 -42.35
N LEU A 405 -101.47 4.51 -42.90
CA LEU A 405 -101.49 5.25 -44.16
C LEU A 405 -101.85 4.35 -45.36
N GLU A 406 -101.36 3.10 -45.40
CA GLU A 406 -101.75 2.11 -46.40
C GLU A 406 -103.24 1.74 -46.30
N ALA A 407 -103.75 1.55 -45.07
CA ALA A 407 -105.17 1.28 -44.85
C ALA A 407 -106.07 2.49 -45.23
N GLU A 408 -105.63 3.72 -45.00
CA GLU A 408 -106.32 4.93 -45.48
C GLU A 408 -106.33 5.02 -47.02
N LEU A 409 -105.24 4.61 -47.69
CA LEU A 409 -105.15 4.53 -49.15
C LEU A 409 -106.05 3.41 -49.73
N GLU A 410 -106.15 2.25 -49.06
CA GLU A 410 -107.08 1.18 -49.43
C GLU A 410 -108.56 1.58 -49.19
N GLY A 411 -108.84 2.37 -48.15
CA GLY A 411 -110.16 2.94 -47.91
C GLY A 411 -110.62 3.90 -49.01
N LEU A 412 -109.70 4.71 -49.55
CA LEU A 412 -109.96 5.63 -50.66
C LEU A 412 -110.16 4.89 -52.00
N THR A 413 -109.47 3.77 -52.23
CA THR A 413 -109.67 2.94 -53.45
C THR A 413 -110.94 2.08 -53.36
N GLY A 414 -111.32 1.60 -52.16
CA GLY A 414 -112.58 0.89 -51.91
C GLY A 414 -113.84 1.76 -52.04
N ALA A 415 -113.74 3.06 -51.79
CA ALA A 415 -114.83 4.02 -52.03
C ALA A 415 -115.09 4.27 -53.53
N ALA A 416 -114.08 4.11 -54.39
CA ALA A 416 -114.22 4.23 -55.84
C ALA A 416 -114.86 2.99 -56.50
N GLY A 417 -114.85 1.83 -55.85
CA GLY A 417 -115.38 0.56 -56.40
C GLY A 417 -116.90 0.33 -56.24
N ARG A 418 -117.55 0.95 -55.25
CA ARG A 418 -118.99 0.70 -54.97
C ARG A 418 -119.99 1.56 -55.76
N ALA A 419 -119.52 2.42 -56.66
CA ALA A 419 -120.37 3.17 -57.59
C ALA A 419 -120.63 2.46 -58.94
N ARG A 420 -120.22 1.19 -59.12
CA ARG A 420 -120.27 0.46 -60.40
C ARG A 420 -120.84 -0.97 -60.33
N VAL A 421 -121.88 -1.25 -59.54
CA VAL A 421 -122.67 -2.51 -59.71
C VAL A 421 -124.17 -2.26 -59.50
N GLY A 422 -124.71 -1.32 -60.26
CA GLY A 422 -126.15 -1.13 -60.47
C GLY A 422 -126.46 -1.22 -61.96
N ALA A 423 -126.33 -2.42 -62.54
CA ALA A 423 -126.85 -2.79 -63.87
C ALA A 423 -126.46 -4.25 -64.21
N ALA A 424 -127.22 -5.23 -63.72
CA ALA A 424 -127.57 -6.49 -64.41
C ALA A 424 -128.19 -7.50 -63.42
N ALA A 425 -129.43 -7.91 -63.75
CA ALA A 425 -130.28 -8.94 -63.14
C ALA A 425 -130.93 -8.60 -61.78
#